data_AF-A0A8J4WQL1-F1
#
_entry.id   AF-A0A8J4WQL1-F1
#
_cell.length_a   1.000
_cell.length_b   1.000
_cell.length_c   1.000
_cell.angle_alpha   90.00
_cell.angle_beta   90.00
_cell.angle_gamma   90.00
#
_symmetry.space_group_name_H-M   'P 1'
#
loop_
_entity.id
_entity.type
_entity.pdbx_description
1 polymer ?
#
loop_
_entity_poly.entity_id
_entity_poly.type
_entity_poly.pdbx_seq_one_letter_code
_entity_poly.pdbx_strand_id
1 'polypeptide(L)'
;YDKAWRPMTWRLKKAGPGSYYPFVFMDIMGLEPDKSHGVQTKDIQKILQGHVKDGYTFNPVKPIDKDDTKYYNPQPSLKDGVHCLVSVLPADKISIMSDEVIQKMRAVREKARDLGIPQIVVMSMVDKACPLVNENLQKVYTSRKVKEK
;
A
#
# COMPACT_ATOMS: atom_id res chain seq x y z
N TYR A 1 -18.12 -10.56 -10.98
CA TYR A 1 -16.73 -10.88 -10.59
C TYR A 1 -16.61 -10.72 -9.09
N ASP A 2 -16.72 -11.83 -8.38
CA ASP A 2 -16.67 -11.86 -6.92
C ASP A 2 -15.19 -11.85 -6.48
N LYS A 3 -14.61 -10.66 -6.33
CA LYS A 3 -13.21 -10.47 -5.90
C LYS A 3 -13.17 -10.20 -4.41
N ALA A 4 -13.41 -11.25 -3.62
CA ALA A 4 -13.07 -11.26 -2.20
C ALA A 4 -11.54 -11.17 -2.04
N TRP A 5 -10.99 -9.95 -2.06
CA TRP A 5 -9.56 -9.71 -1.90
C TRP A 5 -9.21 -9.58 -0.41
N ARG A 6 -8.16 -10.28 0.03
CA ARG A 6 -7.71 -10.33 1.43
C ARG A 6 -6.25 -9.87 1.55
N PRO A 7 -5.90 -9.07 2.57
CA PRO A 7 -4.51 -8.78 2.88
C PRO A 7 -3.68 -10.06 2.97
N MET A 8 -2.53 -10.06 2.31
CA MET A 8 -1.60 -11.19 2.34
C MET A 8 -0.38 -10.83 3.17
N THR A 9 -0.06 -11.71 4.11
CA THR A 9 1.02 -11.51 5.08
C THR A 9 2.21 -12.39 4.69
N TRP A 10 3.33 -11.77 4.32
CA TRP A 10 4.56 -12.42 3.88
C TRP A 10 5.64 -12.32 4.94
N ARG A 11 6.30 -13.45 5.19
CA ARG A 11 7.45 -13.55 6.11
C ARG A 11 8.66 -14.05 5.35
N LEU A 12 9.81 -13.40 5.54
CA LEU A 12 11.05 -13.83 4.90
C LEU A 12 11.68 -14.98 5.70
N LYS A 13 11.89 -16.12 5.04
CA LYS A 13 12.54 -17.29 5.62
C LYS A 13 14.04 -17.06 5.77
N LYS A 14 14.60 -17.58 6.86
CA LYS A 14 16.05 -17.74 7.06
C LYS A 14 16.48 -19.12 6.57
N ALA A 15 17.80 -19.36 6.53
CA ALA A 15 18.37 -20.64 6.10
C ALA A 15 17.96 -21.83 6.99
N GLY A 16 17.66 -21.61 8.27
CA GLY A 16 17.25 -22.66 9.21
C GLY A 16 15.76 -23.04 9.09
N PRO A 17 15.40 -24.32 9.26
CA PRO A 17 14.00 -24.77 9.22
C PRO A 17 13.12 -23.97 10.20
N GLY A 18 11.98 -23.49 9.73
CA GLY A 18 10.99 -22.78 10.56
C GLY A 18 11.42 -21.40 11.09
N SER A 19 12.60 -20.90 10.71
CA SER A 19 13.11 -19.62 11.19
C SER A 19 12.84 -18.48 10.20
N TYR A 20 12.42 -17.33 10.73
CA TYR A 20 12.06 -16.14 9.94
C TYR A 20 12.81 -14.90 10.43
N TYR A 21 12.92 -13.91 9.56
CA TYR A 21 13.32 -12.57 9.96
C TYR A 21 12.18 -11.86 10.73
N PRO A 22 12.50 -10.91 11.62
CA PRO A 22 11.52 -10.19 12.43
C PRO A 22 10.84 -9.06 11.64
N PHE A 23 10.60 -9.26 10.35
CA PHE A 23 9.83 -8.34 9.51
C PHE A 23 8.78 -9.08 8.72
N VAL A 24 7.66 -8.39 8.53
CA VAL A 24 6.47 -8.89 7.88
C VAL A 24 6.06 -7.88 6.83
N PHE A 25 5.84 -8.35 5.60
CA PHE A 25 5.27 -7.52 4.54
C PHE A 25 3.80 -7.84 4.43
N MET A 26 2.96 -6.82 4.38
CA MET A 26 1.54 -6.95 4.14
C MET A 26 1.24 -6.36 2.78
N ASP A 27 0.81 -7.21 1.86
CA ASP A 27 0.28 -6.80 0.57
C ASP A 27 -1.22 -6.49 0.74
N ILE A 28 -1.70 -5.42 0.11
CA ILE A 28 -3.10 -4.98 0.16
C ILE A 28 -3.66 -4.70 -1.24
N MET A 29 -4.99 -4.71 -1.39
CA MET A 29 -5.64 -4.39 -2.66
C MET A 29 -5.25 -2.97 -3.08
N GLY A 30 -5.04 -2.78 -4.39
CA GLY A 30 -4.70 -1.48 -4.94
C GLY A 30 -5.80 -0.43 -4.80
N LEU A 31 -5.41 0.83 -4.98
CA LEU A 31 -6.34 1.95 -5.12
C LEU A 31 -6.83 2.04 -6.57
N GLU A 32 -8.14 2.20 -6.73
CA GLU A 32 -8.76 2.46 -8.03
C GLU A 32 -9.51 3.82 -8.01
N PRO A 33 -9.77 4.46 -9.16
CA PRO A 33 -10.47 5.75 -9.23
C PRO A 33 -11.90 5.65 -8.67
N ASP A 34 -12.61 4.60 -9.05
CA ASP A 34 -13.99 4.35 -8.63
C ASP A 34 -14.06 4.18 -7.10
N LYS A 35 -15.15 4.63 -6.50
CA LYS A 35 -15.44 4.43 -5.07
C LYS A 35 -15.91 3.00 -4.78
N SER A 36 -16.46 2.31 -5.77
CA SER A 36 -16.95 0.94 -5.65
C SER A 36 -15.90 -0.14 -5.99
N HIS A 37 -14.72 0.27 -6.44
CA HIS A 37 -13.61 -0.62 -6.76
C HIS A 37 -12.33 -0.23 -5.99
N GLY A 38 -11.43 -1.19 -5.82
CA GLY A 38 -10.21 -1.01 -5.02
C GLY A 38 -10.47 -1.02 -3.51
N VAL A 39 -9.39 -0.86 -2.76
CA VAL A 39 -9.47 -0.74 -1.29
C VAL A 39 -10.02 0.63 -0.88
N GLN A 40 -10.84 0.66 0.18
CA GLN A 40 -11.24 1.94 0.76
C GLN A 40 -10.10 2.53 1.58
N THR A 41 -9.87 3.84 1.45
CA THR A 41 -8.80 4.52 2.21
C THR A 41 -8.96 4.37 3.71
N LYS A 42 -10.21 4.37 4.20
CA LYS A 42 -10.52 4.13 5.62
C LYS A 42 -10.04 2.77 6.10
N ASP A 43 -10.14 1.72 5.28
CA ASP A 43 -9.60 0.40 5.62
C ASP A 43 -8.07 0.45 5.73
N ILE A 44 -7.39 1.11 4.78
CA ILE A 44 -5.93 1.29 4.86
C ILE A 44 -5.57 2.03 6.16
N GLN A 45 -6.30 3.07 6.53
CA GLN A 45 -6.04 3.82 7.76
C GLN A 45 -6.21 2.94 9.02
N LYS A 46 -7.20 2.05 9.03
CA LYS A 46 -7.38 1.06 10.11
C LYS A 46 -6.25 0.04 10.13
N ILE A 47 -5.80 -0.40 8.96
CA ILE A 47 -4.65 -1.29 8.79
C ILE A 47 -3.38 -0.64 9.34
N LEU A 48 -3.11 0.64 9.00
CA LEU A 48 -1.95 1.38 9.52
C LEU A 48 -1.91 1.38 11.05
N GLN A 49 -3.08 1.44 11.69
CA GLN A 49 -3.25 1.46 13.14
C GLN A 49 -3.30 0.06 13.80
N GLY A 50 -3.28 -1.03 13.02
CA GLY A 50 -3.38 -2.39 13.54
C GLY A 50 -4.80 -2.84 13.93
N HIS A 51 -5.82 -2.12 13.48
CA HIS A 51 -7.23 -2.42 13.79
C HIS A 51 -7.83 -3.56 12.94
N VAL A 52 -7.07 -4.14 12.01
CA VAL A 52 -7.56 -5.18 11.09
C VAL A 52 -6.80 -6.47 11.33
N LYS A 53 -7.52 -7.56 11.57
CA LYS A 53 -6.97 -8.91 11.77
C LYS A 53 -6.77 -9.63 10.45
N ASP A 54 -5.85 -10.59 10.44
CA ASP A 54 -5.61 -11.50 9.32
C ASP A 54 -6.91 -12.20 8.88
N GLY A 55 -7.08 -12.36 7.57
CA GLY A 55 -8.22 -13.03 6.97
C GLY A 55 -9.44 -12.13 6.69
N TYR A 56 -9.39 -10.84 7.05
CA TYR A 56 -10.39 -9.86 6.61
C TYR A 56 -10.48 -9.81 5.08
N THR A 57 -11.70 -9.72 4.56
CA THR A 57 -11.96 -9.52 3.14
C THR A 57 -12.50 -8.10 2.96
N PHE A 58 -11.89 -7.31 2.07
CA PHE A 58 -12.35 -5.94 1.84
C PHE A 58 -13.78 -5.92 1.33
N ASN A 59 -14.57 -5.03 1.91
CA ASN A 59 -15.94 -4.78 1.46
C ASN A 59 -15.96 -3.50 0.61
N PRO A 60 -16.37 -3.58 -0.67
CA PRO A 60 -16.36 -2.43 -1.58
C PRO A 60 -17.37 -1.35 -1.20
N VAL A 61 -18.35 -1.67 -0.34
CA VAL A 61 -19.44 -0.76 0.06
C VAL A 61 -19.15 -0.11 1.41
N LYS A 62 -18.66 -0.87 2.39
CA LYS A 62 -18.47 -0.40 3.78
C LYS A 62 -17.05 -0.71 4.29
N PRO A 63 -16.29 0.29 4.78
CA PRO A 63 -15.05 0.03 5.48
C PRO A 63 -15.28 -0.77 6.77
N ILE A 64 -14.25 -1.49 7.21
CA ILE A 64 -14.25 -2.19 8.50
C ILE A 64 -14.47 -1.22 9.67
N ASP A 65 -15.32 -1.62 10.59
CA ASP A 65 -15.55 -0.89 11.83
C ASP A 65 -15.71 -1.82 13.04
N LYS A 66 -16.14 -1.25 14.17
CA LYS A 66 -16.25 -1.96 15.44
C LYS A 66 -17.33 -3.05 15.41
N ASP A 67 -18.28 -2.98 14.49
CA ASP A 67 -19.36 -3.95 14.37
C ASP A 67 -18.86 -5.24 13.67
N ASP A 68 -17.74 -5.16 12.92
CA ASP A 68 -17.04 -6.29 12.32
C ASP A 68 -16.23 -7.10 13.35
N THR A 69 -16.87 -7.50 14.46
CA THR A 69 -16.25 -8.10 15.66
C THR A 69 -15.26 -9.26 15.38
N LYS A 70 -15.48 -10.02 14.31
CA LYS A 70 -14.60 -11.11 13.89
C LYS A 70 -13.23 -10.63 13.42
N TYR A 71 -13.18 -9.53 12.67
CA TYR A 71 -11.98 -9.06 11.98
C TYR A 71 -11.44 -7.73 12.51
N TYR A 72 -12.24 -6.99 13.26
CA TYR A 72 -11.82 -5.76 13.91
C TYR A 72 -11.03 -6.06 15.19
N ASN A 73 -9.93 -5.36 15.37
CA ASN A 73 -9.13 -5.36 16.59
C ASN A 73 -9.43 -4.06 17.37
N PRO A 74 -10.17 -4.09 18.48
CA PRO A 74 -10.55 -2.88 19.20
C PRO A 74 -9.40 -2.20 19.93
N GLN A 75 -8.35 -2.96 20.28
CA GLN A 75 -7.22 -2.46 21.06
C GLN A 75 -5.90 -2.98 20.46
N PRO A 76 -5.43 -2.35 19.37
CA PRO A 76 -4.17 -2.73 18.74
C PRO A 76 -2.99 -2.47 19.66
N SER A 77 -2.06 -3.42 19.67
CA SER A 77 -0.75 -3.26 20.27
C SER A 77 0.25 -2.76 19.23
N LEU A 78 1.44 -2.33 19.67
CA LEU A 78 2.48 -1.80 18.76
C LEU A 78 2.82 -2.78 17.62
N LYS A 79 2.89 -4.08 17.91
CA LYS A 79 3.19 -5.12 16.91
C LYS A 79 2.11 -5.29 15.85
N ASP A 80 0.88 -4.84 16.12
CA ASP A 80 -0.24 -4.98 15.19
C ASP A 80 -0.26 -3.84 14.16
N GLY A 81 0.38 -2.71 14.47
CA GLY A 81 0.45 -1.55 13.59
C GLY A 81 1.46 -1.70 12.45
N VAL A 82 1.26 -0.88 11.40
CA VAL A 82 2.23 -0.79 10.30
C VAL A 82 3.37 0.12 10.71
N HIS A 83 4.60 -0.35 10.50
CA HIS A 83 5.82 0.37 10.89
C HIS A 83 6.48 1.09 9.71
N CYS A 84 6.06 0.81 8.48
CA CYS A 84 6.52 1.49 7.27
C CYS A 84 5.45 1.35 6.18
N LEU A 85 5.08 2.46 5.55
CA LEU A 85 4.18 2.46 4.39
C LEU A 85 5.00 2.45 3.11
N VAL A 86 4.81 1.44 2.27
CA VAL A 86 5.41 1.37 0.93
C VAL A 86 4.32 1.54 -0.12
N SER A 87 4.43 2.58 -0.94
CA SER A 87 3.54 2.81 -2.08
C SER A 87 4.24 2.43 -3.38
N VAL A 88 3.68 1.47 -4.12
CA VAL A 88 4.24 1.05 -5.42
C VAL A 88 3.48 1.74 -6.54
N LEU A 89 4.21 2.47 -7.39
CA LEU A 89 3.63 3.26 -8.48
C LEU A 89 4.21 2.85 -9.85
N PRO A 90 3.37 2.53 -10.84
CA PRO A 90 3.82 2.28 -12.20
C PRO A 90 4.29 3.58 -12.88
N ALA A 91 5.58 3.67 -13.21
CA ALA A 91 6.22 4.87 -13.73
C ALA A 91 5.64 5.36 -15.06
N ASP A 92 5.20 4.44 -15.91
CA ASP A 92 4.53 4.70 -17.19
C ASP A 92 3.14 5.30 -17.05
N LYS A 93 2.51 5.19 -15.87
CA LYS A 93 1.15 5.68 -15.62
C LYS A 93 1.08 6.88 -14.68
N ILE A 94 2.19 7.34 -14.11
CA ILE A 94 2.21 8.48 -13.18
C ILE A 94 1.56 9.73 -13.79
N SER A 95 1.76 9.98 -15.09
CA SER A 95 1.21 11.15 -15.79
C SER A 95 -0.29 11.09 -16.05
N ILE A 96 -0.89 9.89 -16.04
CA ILE A 96 -2.31 9.64 -16.36
C ILE A 96 -3.09 9.11 -15.16
N MET A 97 -2.48 9.07 -13.97
CA MET A 97 -3.19 8.74 -12.74
C MET A 97 -4.30 9.75 -12.50
N SER A 98 -5.49 9.25 -12.16
CA SER A 98 -6.63 10.10 -11.89
C SER A 98 -6.45 10.89 -10.58
N ASP A 99 -7.04 12.09 -10.54
CA ASP A 99 -6.99 12.94 -9.35
C ASP A 99 -7.60 12.24 -8.12
N GLU A 100 -8.59 11.37 -8.30
CA GLU A 100 -9.20 10.59 -7.23
C GLU A 100 -8.20 9.63 -6.59
N VAL A 101 -7.38 8.93 -7.39
CA VAL A 101 -6.34 8.04 -6.85
C VAL A 101 -5.27 8.86 -6.13
N ILE A 102 -4.88 10.01 -6.69
CA ILE A 102 -3.91 10.93 -6.06
C ILE A 102 -4.43 11.42 -4.70
N GLN A 103 -5.71 11.80 -4.62
CA GLN A 103 -6.35 12.21 -3.36
C GLN A 103 -6.42 11.05 -2.36
N LYS A 104 -6.79 9.84 -2.79
CA LYS A 104 -6.80 8.65 -1.93
C LYS A 104 -5.40 8.35 -1.36
N MET A 105 -4.36 8.40 -2.19
CA MET A 105 -2.97 8.25 -1.76
C MET A 105 -2.54 9.35 -0.79
N ARG A 106 -2.91 10.61 -1.05
CA ARG A 106 -2.64 11.74 -0.15
C ARG A 106 -3.25 11.49 1.23
N ALA A 107 -4.52 11.10 1.30
CA ALA A 107 -5.20 10.83 2.57
C ALA A 107 -4.54 9.71 3.39
N VAL A 108 -4.02 8.66 2.73
CA VAL A 108 -3.26 7.58 3.40
C VAL A 108 -1.90 8.10 3.89
N ARG A 109 -1.18 8.86 3.05
CA ARG A 109 0.13 9.44 3.41
C ARG A 109 0.04 10.43 4.56
N GLU A 110 -0.97 11.28 4.58
CA GLU A 110 -1.23 12.21 5.69
C GLU A 110 -1.51 11.44 6.98
N LYS A 111 -2.35 10.39 6.92
CA LYS A 111 -2.60 9.55 8.08
C LYS A 111 -1.33 8.85 8.60
N ALA A 112 -0.51 8.32 7.70
CA ALA A 112 0.76 7.70 8.05
C ALA A 112 1.72 8.71 8.71
N ARG A 113 1.78 9.95 8.19
CA ARG A 113 2.57 11.05 8.76
C ARG A 113 2.13 11.36 10.19
N ASP A 114 0.83 11.48 10.43
CA ASP A 114 0.29 11.77 11.77
C ASP A 114 0.61 10.67 12.78
N LEU A 115 0.74 9.42 12.31
CA LEU A 115 1.15 8.27 13.11
C LEU A 115 2.67 8.13 13.26
N GLY A 116 3.46 9.01 12.64
CA GLY A 116 4.93 8.93 12.64
C GLY A 116 5.48 7.76 11.82
N ILE A 117 4.68 7.18 10.92
CA ILE A 117 5.07 6.03 10.09
C ILE A 117 5.92 6.52 8.91
N PRO A 118 7.16 6.03 8.75
CA PRO A 118 7.99 6.28 7.56
C PRO A 118 7.29 5.86 6.27
N GLN A 119 7.49 6.64 5.21
CA GLN A 119 6.81 6.44 3.92
C GLN A 119 7.85 6.30 2.80
N ILE A 120 7.70 5.26 2.00
CA ILE A 120 8.58 4.94 0.86
C ILE A 120 7.71 4.85 -0.39
N VAL A 121 8.18 5.47 -1.47
CA VAL A 121 7.58 5.33 -2.80
C VAL A 121 8.54 4.51 -3.67
N VAL A 122 8.04 3.42 -4.23
CA VAL A 122 8.77 2.56 -5.17
C VAL A 122 8.15 2.71 -6.54
N MET A 123 8.92 3.19 -7.50
CA MET A 123 8.48 3.25 -8.90
C MET A 123 8.78 1.93 -9.60
N SER A 124 7.76 1.31 -10.20
CA SER A 124 7.87 0.10 -11.01
C SER A 124 7.71 0.41 -12.49
N MET A 125 7.99 -0.55 -13.38
CA MET A 125 7.87 -0.39 -14.84
C MET A 125 8.63 0.83 -15.40
N VAL A 126 9.80 1.12 -14.84
CA VAL A 126 10.64 2.26 -15.22
C VAL A 126 11.16 2.15 -16.65
N ASP A 127 11.32 0.93 -17.16
CA ASP A 127 11.65 0.61 -18.56
C ASP A 127 10.63 1.19 -19.55
N LYS A 128 9.35 1.30 -19.14
CA LYS A 128 8.26 1.81 -19.98
C LYS A 128 8.05 3.31 -19.87
N ALA A 129 8.66 3.98 -18.89
CA ALA A 129 8.44 5.40 -18.62
C ALA A 129 9.14 6.32 -19.64
N CYS A 130 10.20 5.86 -20.31
CA CYS A 130 10.89 6.64 -21.34
C CYS A 130 11.77 5.74 -22.22
N PRO A 131 11.83 5.95 -23.55
CA PRO A 131 12.79 5.27 -24.43
C PRO A 131 14.25 5.40 -23.95
N LEU A 132 14.62 6.55 -23.35
CA LEU A 132 15.96 6.81 -22.81
C LEU A 132 16.28 6.06 -21.50
N VAL A 133 15.25 5.59 -20.76
CA VAL A 133 15.41 4.76 -19.56
C VAL A 133 15.50 3.29 -19.94
N ASN A 134 14.87 2.89 -21.06
CA ASN A 134 15.03 1.57 -21.67
C ASN A 134 16.49 1.29 -22.08
N GLU A 135 17.25 2.34 -22.45
CA GLU A 135 18.67 2.23 -22.78
C GLU A 135 19.61 2.29 -21.55
N ASN A 136 19.23 2.96 -20.45
CA ASN A 136 20.04 3.01 -19.22
C ASN A 136 19.22 3.37 -17.96
N LEU A 137 19.01 2.38 -17.10
CA LEU A 137 18.27 2.48 -15.84
C LEU A 137 18.91 3.44 -14.81
N GLN A 138 20.19 3.80 -14.94
CA GLN A 138 20.84 4.79 -14.07
C GLN A 138 20.36 6.23 -14.34
N LYS A 139 19.72 6.49 -15.49
CA LYS A 139 19.25 7.84 -15.86
C LYS A 139 17.96 8.27 -15.16
N VAL A 140 17.28 7.36 -14.46
CA VAL A 140 16.04 7.64 -13.69
C VAL A 140 16.26 8.77 -12.67
N TYR A 141 17.44 8.85 -12.07
CA TYR A 141 17.79 9.87 -11.07
C TYR A 141 18.34 11.18 -11.67
N THR A 142 18.70 11.21 -12.95
CA THR A 142 19.26 12.38 -13.66
C THR A 142 18.31 13.04 -14.65
N SER A 143 17.22 12.37 -15.03
CA SER A 143 16.18 12.96 -15.88
C SER A 143 15.47 14.09 -15.12
N ARG A 144 15.72 15.35 -15.53
CA ARG A 144 15.13 16.57 -14.95
C ARG A 144 13.59 16.52 -14.79
N LYS A 145 12.90 15.66 -15.56
CA LYS A 145 11.44 15.49 -15.49
C LYS A 145 10.92 14.87 -14.20
N VAL A 146 11.75 14.19 -13.41
CA VAL A 146 11.33 13.61 -12.11
C VAL A 146 11.51 14.60 -10.95
N LYS A 147 12.35 15.65 -11.12
CA LYS A 147 12.56 16.70 -10.11
C LYS A 147 11.55 17.85 -10.16
N GLU A 148 10.76 17.94 -11.24
CA GLU A 148 9.82 19.04 -11.46
C GLU A 148 8.36 18.70 -11.08
N LYS A 149 8.10 17.59 -10.39
CA LYS A 149 6.77 17.23 -9.89
C LYS A 149 6.77 16.84 -8.42
#